data_AF-A0A7C9D3R9-F1
#
_entry.id   AF-A0A7C9D3R9-F1
#
_cell.length_a   1.000
_cell.length_b   1.000
_cell.length_c   1.000
_cell.angle_alpha   90.00
_cell.angle_beta   90.00
_cell.angle_gamma   90.00
#
_symmetry.space_group_name_H-M   'P 1'
#
loop_
_entity.id
_entity.type
_entity.pdbx_description
1 polymer ?
#
loop_
_entity_poly.entity_id
_entity_poly.type
_entity_poly.pdbx_seq_one_letter_code
_entity_poly.pdbx_strand_id
1 'polypeptide(L)'
;MKVIAICALQNLVMYNRANKRAVAEAGGVQVILDLIGSSDPETSMQAAMFVKLLFSNNTNQEYASSETVRAITAIIEKDLWANGTVNAEYLKALNALFGNFPRLRATEPATLSIPQLVTALKTGSEATQEAALNALFLLRQAWSACPAEVSRAQSIAAADAIPL
;
A
#
# COMPACT_ATOMS: atom_id res chain seq x y z
N MET A 1 6.13 -19.55 12.98
CA MET A 1 7.38 -19.54 12.18
C MET A 1 7.38 -18.49 11.07
N LYS A 2 6.29 -18.31 10.30
CA LYS A 2 6.22 -17.32 9.19
C LYS A 2 6.58 -15.88 9.61
N VAL A 3 5.99 -15.38 10.69
CA VAL A 3 6.29 -14.04 11.24
C VAL A 3 7.78 -13.85 11.53
N ILE A 4 8.42 -14.81 12.21
CA ILE A 4 9.85 -14.75 12.56
C ILE A 4 10.72 -14.65 11.30
N ALA A 5 10.39 -15.44 10.26
CA ALA A 5 11.12 -15.39 8.99
C ALA A 5 10.96 -14.04 8.28
N ILE A 6 9.74 -13.48 8.27
CA ILE A 6 9.50 -12.13 7.71
C ILE A 6 10.30 -11.08 8.46
N CYS A 7 10.25 -11.07 9.81
CA CYS A 7 11.02 -10.12 10.62
C CYS A 7 12.53 -10.24 10.38
N ALA A 8 13.06 -11.46 10.26
CA ALA A 8 14.47 -11.67 9.94
C ALA A 8 14.83 -11.09 8.56
N LEU A 9 13.99 -11.32 7.54
CA LEU A 9 14.18 -10.75 6.20
C LEU A 9 14.06 -9.22 6.21
N GLN A 10 13.12 -8.65 6.95
CA GLN A 10 12.98 -7.21 7.12
C GLN A 10 14.28 -6.60 7.68
N ASN A 11 14.88 -7.22 8.71
CA ASN A 11 16.15 -6.78 9.28
C ASN A 11 17.30 -6.85 8.27
N LEU A 12 17.35 -7.91 7.45
CA LEU A 12 18.37 -8.04 6.41
C LEU A 12 18.28 -6.94 5.35
N VAL A 13 17.07 -6.56 4.94
CA VAL A 13 16.89 -5.51 3.91
C VAL A 13 16.92 -4.09 4.47
N MET A 14 16.78 -3.94 5.80
CA MET A 14 16.70 -2.64 6.45
C MET A 14 17.98 -1.85 6.16
N TYR A 15 17.81 -0.67 5.55
CA TYR A 15 18.89 0.21 5.10
C TYR A 15 19.92 -0.38 4.10
N ASN A 16 19.69 -1.57 3.55
CA ASN A 16 20.63 -2.20 2.60
C ASN A 16 20.00 -2.41 1.22
N ARG A 17 20.43 -1.61 0.23
CA ARG A 17 19.91 -1.68 -1.16
C ARG A 17 20.27 -3.00 -1.85
N ALA A 18 21.48 -3.52 -1.64
CA ALA A 18 21.90 -4.80 -2.23
C ALA A 18 21.03 -5.95 -1.71
N ASN A 19 20.73 -5.96 -0.40
CA ASN A 19 19.86 -6.98 0.18
C ASN A 19 18.40 -6.84 -0.29
N LYS A 20 17.87 -5.61 -0.42
CA LYS A 20 16.55 -5.38 -1.02
C LYS A 20 16.46 -5.95 -2.43
N ARG A 21 17.49 -5.73 -3.24
CA ARG A 21 17.60 -6.24 -4.62
C ARG A 21 17.65 -7.76 -4.63
N ALA A 22 18.54 -8.36 -3.86
CA ALA A 22 18.73 -9.81 -3.79
C ALA A 22 17.45 -10.54 -3.35
N VAL A 23 16.72 -9.99 -2.36
CA VAL A 23 15.43 -10.54 -1.93
C VAL A 23 14.40 -10.48 -3.05
N ALA A 24 14.33 -9.38 -3.81
CA ALA A 24 13.40 -9.25 -4.91
C ALA A 24 13.73 -10.21 -6.07
N GLU A 25 15.02 -10.37 -6.41
CA GLU A 25 15.50 -11.32 -7.42
C GLU A 25 15.21 -12.78 -7.03
N ALA A 26 15.26 -13.10 -5.74
CA ALA A 26 14.92 -14.40 -5.21
C ALA A 26 13.39 -14.68 -5.16
N GLY A 27 12.56 -13.80 -5.74
CA GLY A 27 11.10 -13.96 -5.75
C GLY A 27 10.41 -13.52 -4.46
N GLY A 28 11.12 -12.82 -3.57
CA GLY A 28 10.60 -12.39 -2.27
C GLY A 28 9.35 -11.51 -2.36
N VAL A 29 9.20 -10.73 -3.44
CA VAL A 29 7.99 -9.92 -3.66
C VAL A 29 6.75 -10.79 -3.78
N GLN A 30 6.78 -11.86 -4.57
CA GLN A 30 5.63 -12.75 -4.73
C GLN A 30 5.25 -13.43 -3.40
N VAL A 31 6.26 -13.92 -2.67
CA VAL A 31 6.05 -14.54 -1.36
C VAL A 31 5.39 -13.56 -0.39
N ILE A 32 5.78 -12.28 -0.41
CA ILE A 32 5.18 -11.26 0.44
C ILE A 32 3.73 -10.97 0.03
N LEU A 33 3.42 -10.91 -1.28
CA LEU A 33 2.05 -10.72 -1.77
C LEU A 33 1.12 -11.84 -1.29
N ASP A 34 1.58 -13.10 -1.32
CA ASP A 34 0.81 -14.23 -0.81
C ASP A 34 0.55 -14.10 0.71
N LEU A 35 1.52 -13.57 1.46
CA LEU A 35 1.42 -13.39 2.91
C LEU A 35 0.53 -12.21 3.32
N ILE A 36 0.38 -11.19 2.48
CA ILE A 36 -0.59 -10.09 2.70
C ILE A 36 -2.02 -10.63 2.76
N GLY A 37 -2.35 -11.64 1.95
CA GLY A 37 -3.66 -12.28 1.95
C GLY A 37 -3.96 -13.16 3.16
N SER A 38 -3.00 -13.34 4.07
CA SER A 38 -3.11 -14.24 5.22
C SER A 38 -4.36 -13.94 6.09
N SER A 39 -4.95 -15.00 6.65
CA SER A 39 -5.99 -14.86 7.68
C SER A 39 -5.42 -14.49 9.05
N ASP A 40 -4.13 -14.72 9.28
CA ASP A 40 -3.42 -14.31 10.48
C ASP A 40 -3.05 -12.81 10.40
N PRO A 41 -3.64 -11.94 11.25
CA PRO A 41 -3.43 -10.49 11.17
C PRO A 41 -1.97 -10.07 11.36
N GLU A 42 -1.24 -10.74 12.25
CA GLU A 42 0.17 -10.44 12.50
C GLU A 42 1.02 -10.73 11.26
N THR A 43 0.85 -11.91 10.64
CA THR A 43 1.55 -12.23 9.37
C THR A 43 1.24 -11.21 8.28
N SER A 44 -0.03 -10.83 8.12
CA SER A 44 -0.45 -9.84 7.13
C SER A 44 0.19 -8.47 7.38
N MET A 45 0.17 -7.99 8.62
CA MET A 45 0.79 -6.72 9.02
C MET A 45 2.30 -6.73 8.76
N GLN A 46 3.00 -7.81 9.14
CA GLN A 46 4.44 -7.94 8.89
C GLN A 46 4.75 -8.00 7.39
N ALA A 47 3.90 -8.62 6.59
CA ALA A 47 4.04 -8.62 5.14
C ALA A 47 3.93 -7.19 4.57
N ALA A 48 2.97 -6.40 5.03
CA ALA A 48 2.83 -5.00 4.62
C ALA A 48 4.01 -4.12 5.04
N MET A 49 4.52 -4.29 6.26
CA MET A 49 5.75 -3.63 6.71
C MET A 49 6.94 -3.98 5.79
N PHE A 50 6.99 -5.23 5.30
CA PHE A 50 8.05 -5.65 4.40
C PHE A 50 7.89 -5.05 3.00
N VAL A 51 6.66 -4.94 2.47
CA VAL A 51 6.36 -4.17 1.25
C VAL A 51 6.89 -2.75 1.40
N LYS A 52 6.56 -2.05 2.49
CA LYS A 52 7.05 -0.70 2.78
C LYS A 52 8.58 -0.63 2.70
N LEU A 53 9.29 -1.59 3.29
CA LEU A 53 10.76 -1.62 3.30
C LEU A 53 11.36 -1.87 1.91
N LEU A 54 10.87 -2.86 1.17
CA LEU A 54 11.37 -3.18 -0.17
C LEU A 54 11.16 -2.02 -1.15
N PHE A 55 10.03 -1.32 -1.01
CA PHE A 55 9.61 -0.24 -1.89
C PHE A 55 9.85 1.16 -1.30
N SER A 56 10.70 1.27 -0.27
CA SER A 56 11.02 2.55 0.36
C SER A 56 11.95 3.46 -0.48
N ASN A 57 12.39 2.98 -1.64
CA ASN A 57 13.22 3.68 -2.62
C ASN A 57 13.10 2.97 -3.99
N ASN A 58 13.81 3.47 -5.00
CA ASN A 58 13.70 2.98 -6.38
C ASN A 58 14.52 1.72 -6.71
N THR A 59 15.15 1.06 -5.72
CA THR A 59 16.02 -0.11 -5.96
C THR A 59 15.26 -1.23 -6.67
N ASN A 60 14.03 -1.50 -6.24
CA ASN A 60 13.19 -2.58 -6.76
C ASN A 60 12.10 -2.04 -7.71
N GLN A 61 12.40 -0.98 -8.47
CA GLN A 61 11.40 -0.35 -9.32
C GLN A 61 10.76 -1.30 -10.33
N GLU A 62 11.49 -2.30 -10.85
CA GLU A 62 10.96 -3.27 -11.82
C GLU A 62 9.90 -4.21 -11.21
N TYR A 63 9.91 -4.40 -9.89
CA TYR A 63 8.93 -5.21 -9.17
C TYR A 63 7.73 -4.42 -8.64
N ALA A 64 7.82 -3.09 -8.64
CA ALA A 64 6.72 -2.23 -8.17
C ALA A 64 5.60 -2.25 -9.23
N SER A 65 4.49 -2.93 -8.91
CA SER A 65 3.45 -3.25 -9.87
C SER A 65 2.05 -2.81 -9.40
N SER A 66 1.09 -2.74 -10.33
CA SER A 66 -0.32 -2.54 -9.99
C SER A 66 -0.87 -3.68 -9.14
N GLU A 67 -0.33 -4.90 -9.28
CA GLU A 67 -0.72 -6.05 -8.44
C GLU A 67 -0.32 -5.83 -6.97
N THR A 68 0.85 -5.27 -6.71
CA THR A 68 1.26 -4.92 -5.34
C THR A 68 0.32 -3.88 -4.73
N VAL A 69 -0.11 -2.88 -5.51
CA VAL A 69 -1.12 -1.90 -5.07
C VAL A 69 -2.44 -2.62 -4.79
N ARG A 70 -2.89 -3.51 -5.68
CA ARG A 70 -4.13 -4.28 -5.54
C ARG A 70 -4.14 -5.12 -4.26
N ALA A 71 -3.07 -5.86 -3.99
CA ALA A 71 -2.94 -6.66 -2.77
C ALA A 71 -3.04 -5.81 -1.49
N ILE A 72 -2.37 -4.64 -1.48
CA ILE A 72 -2.45 -3.72 -0.35
C ILE A 72 -3.84 -3.09 -0.22
N THR A 73 -4.46 -2.67 -1.32
CA THR A 73 -5.84 -2.14 -1.32
C THR A 73 -6.83 -3.18 -0.79
N ALA A 74 -6.71 -4.44 -1.21
CA ALA A 74 -7.59 -5.52 -0.80
C ALA A 74 -7.48 -5.83 0.71
N ILE A 75 -6.27 -5.81 1.29
CA ILE A 75 -6.12 -6.02 2.73
C ILE A 75 -6.64 -4.82 3.54
N ILE A 76 -6.48 -3.59 3.04
CA ILE A 76 -7.07 -2.40 3.67
C ILE A 76 -8.60 -2.54 3.72
N GLU A 77 -9.23 -2.92 2.61
CA GLU A 77 -10.68 -3.11 2.54
C GLU A 77 -11.15 -4.21 3.50
N LYS A 78 -10.46 -5.36 3.49
CA LYS A 78 -10.75 -6.48 4.39
C LYS A 78 -10.64 -6.07 5.86
N ASP A 79 -9.59 -5.32 6.23
CA ASP A 79 -9.36 -4.89 7.61
C ASP A 79 -10.42 -3.88 8.07
N LEU A 80 -10.76 -2.90 7.21
CA LEU A 80 -11.86 -1.96 7.46
C LEU A 80 -13.19 -2.67 7.66
N TRP A 81 -13.51 -3.66 6.82
CA TRP A 81 -14.75 -4.41 6.93
C TRP A 81 -14.81 -5.26 8.21
N ALA A 82 -13.69 -5.88 8.58
CA ALA A 82 -13.64 -6.76 9.75
C ALA A 82 -13.64 -5.97 11.07
N ASN A 83 -12.92 -4.85 11.13
CA ASN A 83 -12.59 -4.17 12.38
C ASN A 83 -13.18 -2.76 12.50
N GLY A 84 -13.78 -2.22 11.43
CA GLY A 84 -14.25 -0.83 11.36
C GLY A 84 -13.12 0.21 11.29
N THR A 85 -11.86 -0.22 11.40
CA THR A 85 -10.65 0.58 11.32
C THR A 85 -9.57 -0.19 10.56
N VAL A 86 -8.48 0.47 10.19
CA VAL A 86 -7.39 -0.15 9.43
C VAL A 86 -6.06 0.00 10.15
N ASN A 87 -5.22 -1.04 10.09
CA ASN A 87 -3.85 -0.95 10.56
C ASN A 87 -3.02 0.06 9.73
N ALA A 88 -2.32 0.98 10.41
CA ALA A 88 -1.53 2.02 9.76
C ALA A 88 -0.41 1.47 8.86
N GLU A 89 0.11 0.26 9.10
CA GLU A 89 1.17 -0.32 8.28
C GLU A 89 0.69 -0.68 6.87
N TYR A 90 -0.59 -1.02 6.68
CA TYR A 90 -1.17 -1.20 5.34
C TYR A 90 -1.16 0.11 4.55
N LEU A 91 -1.60 1.20 5.19
CA LEU A 91 -1.59 2.54 4.59
C LEU A 91 -0.17 3.05 4.31
N LYS A 92 0.78 2.78 5.22
CA LYS A 92 2.19 3.16 5.04
C LYS A 92 2.86 2.37 3.91
N ALA A 93 2.48 1.11 3.69
CA ALA A 93 2.94 0.34 2.54
C ALA A 93 2.43 0.95 1.23
N LEU A 94 1.15 1.34 1.18
CA LEU A 94 0.57 2.04 0.04
C LEU A 94 1.27 3.38 -0.22
N ASN A 95 1.57 4.14 0.83
CA ASN A 95 2.33 5.39 0.75
C ASN A 95 3.75 5.19 0.20
N ALA A 96 4.45 4.11 0.57
CA ALA A 96 5.77 3.82 0.00
C ALA A 96 5.68 3.57 -1.50
N LEU A 97 4.65 2.86 -1.96
CA LEU A 97 4.41 2.60 -3.38
C LEU A 97 4.10 3.89 -4.14
N PHE A 98 3.11 4.66 -3.68
CA PHE A 98 2.73 5.91 -4.35
C PHE A 98 3.84 6.96 -4.27
N GLY A 99 4.53 7.07 -3.14
CA GLY A 99 5.60 8.03 -2.93
C GLY A 99 6.76 7.83 -3.89
N ASN A 100 7.25 6.58 -4.02
CA ASN A 100 8.43 6.27 -4.84
C ASN A 100 8.10 5.99 -6.31
N PHE A 101 6.88 5.54 -6.62
CA PHE A 101 6.51 5.13 -7.97
C PHE A 101 5.26 5.88 -8.47
N PRO A 102 5.40 7.14 -8.95
CA PRO A 102 4.26 7.95 -9.41
C PRO A 102 3.40 7.27 -10.48
N ARG A 103 3.97 6.41 -11.32
CA ARG A 103 3.24 5.63 -12.32
C ARG A 103 2.13 4.75 -11.73
N LEU A 104 2.25 4.34 -10.46
CA LEU A 104 1.25 3.52 -9.79
C LEU A 104 0.00 4.30 -9.38
N ARG A 105 0.10 5.64 -9.26
CA ARG A 105 -0.98 6.52 -8.81
C ARG A 105 -2.13 6.63 -9.81
N ALA A 106 -1.88 6.29 -11.08
CA ALA A 106 -2.85 6.31 -12.16
C ALA A 106 -3.40 4.92 -12.53
N THR A 107 -3.21 3.92 -11.66
CA THR A 107 -3.68 2.55 -11.88
C THR A 107 -5.08 2.36 -11.32
N GLU A 108 -5.84 1.41 -11.87
CA GLU A 108 -7.16 1.04 -11.35
C GLU A 108 -7.13 0.70 -9.85
N PRO A 109 -6.21 -0.12 -9.32
CA PRO A 109 -6.12 -0.40 -7.88
C PRO A 109 -5.88 0.84 -7.01
N ALA A 110 -5.24 1.87 -7.57
CA ALA A 110 -5.05 3.14 -6.87
C ALA A 110 -6.37 3.92 -6.78
N THR A 111 -7.15 3.96 -7.87
CA THR A 111 -8.51 4.53 -7.86
C THR A 111 -9.42 3.77 -6.89
N LEU A 112 -9.36 2.43 -6.91
CA LEU A 112 -10.14 1.58 -6.03
C LEU A 112 -9.75 1.71 -4.55
N SER A 113 -8.59 2.29 -4.21
CA SER A 113 -8.18 2.53 -2.83
C SER A 113 -8.80 3.78 -2.20
N ILE A 114 -9.34 4.70 -3.01
CA ILE A 114 -9.82 6.01 -2.54
C ILE A 114 -10.96 5.89 -1.52
N PRO A 115 -12.01 5.08 -1.74
CA PRO A 115 -13.09 4.95 -0.75
C PRO A 115 -12.62 4.44 0.62
N GLN A 116 -11.65 3.53 0.64
CA GLN A 116 -11.05 2.95 1.84
C GLN A 116 -10.19 3.99 2.55
N LEU A 117 -9.41 4.79 1.81
CA LEU A 117 -8.65 5.90 2.37
C LEU A 117 -9.57 6.95 3.02
N VAL A 118 -10.68 7.30 2.36
CA VAL A 118 -11.69 8.22 2.92
C VAL A 118 -12.38 7.62 4.14
N THR A 119 -12.61 6.31 4.17
CA THR A 119 -13.15 5.62 5.34
C THR A 119 -12.16 5.62 6.51
N ALA A 120 -10.89 5.33 6.25
CA ALA A 120 -9.81 5.39 7.23
C ALA A 120 -9.64 6.80 7.83
N LEU A 121 -9.88 7.86 7.05
CA LEU A 121 -9.92 9.23 7.58
C LEU A 121 -11.02 9.45 8.62
N LYS A 122 -12.16 8.76 8.50
CA LYS A 122 -13.31 8.95 9.40
C LYS A 122 -13.22 8.11 10.66
N THR A 123 -12.79 6.85 10.53
CA THR A 123 -12.85 5.86 11.62
C THR A 123 -11.48 5.56 12.24
N GLY A 124 -10.42 6.09 11.64
CA GLY A 124 -9.05 5.83 12.04
C GLY A 124 -8.57 6.59 13.28
N SER A 125 -7.49 6.09 13.87
CA SER A 125 -6.64 6.87 14.79
C SER A 125 -5.85 7.95 14.04
N GLU A 126 -5.29 8.92 14.77
CA GLU A 126 -4.47 10.00 14.19
C GLU A 126 -3.39 9.48 13.21
N ALA A 127 -2.67 8.41 13.59
CA ALA A 127 -1.64 7.81 12.73
C ALA A 127 -2.21 7.23 11.42
N THR A 128 -3.41 6.64 11.47
CA THR A 128 -4.07 6.10 10.28
C THR A 128 -4.68 7.20 9.43
N GLN A 129 -5.22 8.25 10.06
CA GLN A 129 -5.74 9.43 9.37
C GLN A 129 -4.61 10.17 8.62
N GLU A 130 -3.46 10.37 9.28
CA GLU A 130 -2.28 10.95 8.65
C GLU A 130 -1.81 10.12 7.44
N ALA A 131 -1.70 8.80 7.63
CA ALA A 131 -1.28 7.91 6.55
C ALA A 131 -2.28 7.91 5.38
N ALA A 132 -3.59 7.96 5.65
CA ALA A 132 -4.62 8.03 4.63
C ALA A 132 -4.62 9.37 3.89
N LEU A 133 -4.45 10.49 4.62
CA LEU A 133 -4.34 11.82 4.03
C LEU A 133 -3.12 11.92 3.11
N ASN A 134 -1.98 11.37 3.53
CA ASN A 134 -0.78 11.34 2.71
C ASN A 134 -0.99 10.55 1.41
N ALA A 135 -1.69 9.41 1.45
CA ALA A 135 -2.00 8.62 0.26
C ALA A 135 -2.89 9.42 -0.71
N LEU A 136 -3.95 10.05 -0.21
CA LEU A 136 -4.85 10.89 -1.01
C LEU A 136 -4.12 12.10 -1.62
N PHE A 137 -3.22 12.73 -0.86
CA PHE A 137 -2.38 13.81 -1.34
C PHE A 137 -1.48 13.36 -2.50
N LEU A 138 -0.82 12.20 -2.37
CA LEU A 138 0.02 11.64 -3.42
C LEU A 138 -0.78 11.31 -4.69
N LEU A 139 -1.98 10.75 -4.56
CA LEU A 139 -2.87 10.50 -5.70
C LEU A 139 -3.26 11.80 -6.41
N ARG A 140 -3.67 12.81 -5.65
CA ARG A 140 -4.05 14.13 -6.18
C ARG A 140 -2.92 14.83 -6.93
N GLN A 141 -1.67 14.64 -6.52
CA GLN A 141 -0.51 15.17 -7.27
C GLN A 141 -0.39 14.58 -8.69
N ALA A 142 -0.89 13.38 -8.93
CA ALA A 142 -0.80 12.73 -10.24
C ALA A 142 -1.87 13.20 -11.22
N TRP A 143 -2.91 13.93 -10.77
CA TRP A 143 -4.07 14.27 -11.60
C TRP A 143 -3.75 15.12 -12.82
N SER A 144 -2.75 16.00 -12.74
CA SER A 144 -2.31 16.81 -13.87
C SER A 144 -1.50 16.03 -14.91
N ALA A 145 -0.96 14.88 -14.53
CA ALA A 145 -0.08 14.05 -15.36
C ALA A 145 -0.72 12.74 -15.84
N CYS A 146 -1.87 12.35 -15.27
CA CYS A 146 -2.60 11.14 -15.68
C CYS A 146 -3.68 11.45 -16.74
N PRO A 147 -4.16 10.43 -17.48
CA PRO A 147 -5.26 10.60 -18.42
C PRO A 147 -6.49 11.22 -17.74
N ALA A 148 -7.20 12.10 -18.45
CA ALA A 148 -8.36 12.83 -17.90
C ALA A 148 -9.46 11.89 -17.36
N GLU A 149 -9.61 10.70 -17.93
CA GLU A 149 -10.54 9.68 -17.45
C GLU A 149 -10.16 9.17 -16.06
N VAL A 150 -8.86 8.99 -15.78
CA VAL A 150 -8.36 8.51 -14.49
C VAL A 150 -8.56 9.56 -13.42
N SER A 151 -8.19 10.83 -13.68
CA SER A 151 -8.41 11.91 -12.71
C SER A 151 -9.90 12.15 -12.44
N ARG A 152 -10.75 12.05 -13.48
CA ARG A 152 -12.21 12.08 -13.32
C ARG A 152 -12.71 10.92 -12.46
N ALA A 153 -12.29 9.69 -12.73
CA ALA A 153 -12.69 8.51 -11.97
C ALA A 153 -12.26 8.61 -10.49
N GLN A 154 -11.05 9.08 -10.21
CA GLN A 154 -10.57 9.31 -8.86
C GLN A 154 -11.35 10.42 -8.13
N SER A 155 -11.70 11.50 -8.84
CA SER A 155 -12.53 12.56 -8.29
C SER A 155 -13.94 12.07 -7.95
N ILE A 156 -14.54 11.21 -8.80
CA ILE A 156 -15.85 10.60 -8.54
C ILE A 156 -15.75 9.66 -7.34
N ALA A 157 -14.77 8.76 -7.31
CA ALA A 157 -14.56 7.86 -6.18
C ALA A 157 -14.38 8.60 -4.84
N ALA A 158 -13.68 9.74 -4.86
CA ALA A 158 -13.54 10.60 -3.67
C ALA A 158 -14.87 11.24 -3.26
N ALA A 159 -15.63 11.76 -4.23
CA ALA A 159 -16.93 12.39 -3.97
C ALA A 159 -17.95 11.38 -3.41
N ASP A 160 -18.06 10.21 -4.03
CA ASP A 160 -19.00 9.16 -3.62
C ASP A 160 -18.66 8.60 -2.22
N ALA A 161 -17.39 8.68 -1.82
CA ALA A 161 -16.95 8.23 -0.50
C ALA A 161 -17.21 9.26 0.61
N ILE A 162 -17.56 10.51 0.30
CA ILE A 162 -17.92 11.54 1.29
C ILE A 162 -19.45 11.49 1.49
N PRO A 163 -19.97 10.91 2.59
CA PRO A 163 -21.39 10.93 2.88
C PRO A 163 -21.84 12.37 3.16
N LEU A 164 -23.06 12.68 2.70
CA LEU A 164 -23.82 13.90 3.03
C LEU A 164 -24.16 13.95 4.52
#